data_AF-A0A7X9RVF6-F1
#
_entry.id   AF-A0A7X9RVF6-F1
#
_cell.length_a   1.000
_cell.length_b   1.000
_cell.length_c   1.000
_cell.angle_alpha   90.00
_cell.angle_beta   90.00
_cell.angle_gamma   90.00
#
_symmetry.space_group_name_H-M   'P 1'
#
loop_
_entity.id
_entity.type
_entity.pdbx_description
1 polymer ?
#
loop_
_entity_poly.entity_id
_entity_poly.type
_entity_poly.pdbx_seq_one_letter_code
_entity_poly.pdbx_strand_id
1 'polypeptide(L)'
;MYSVREIYTLREEGKYQEAFLTARGLLELSPNDEEIHAAMAWVLYDMLKVAHQEKEHEQFLELYATFVEYIPEEADRLQYCACLSFYDELRLLLEQEKYELADQLLLLFAPLTFHPQKEKPKPFYQILELVMHFNQYLPNFLSFIRSWRLTNLLPQHYQTNGQNMSIAERVHWLVGQHLYERNRSNHDLIQAYVKQLDLLLDRCPQFHHVKKIREKLLDL
;
A
#
# COMPACT_ATOMS: atom_id res chain seq x y z
N MET A 1 18.42 0.04 33.86
CA MET A 1 17.49 -0.95 33.30
C MET A 1 16.67 -0.17 32.30
N TYR A 2 16.98 -0.32 31.02
CA TYR A 2 16.27 0.40 29.96
C TYR A 2 14.78 0.04 30.04
N SER A 3 13.88 1.00 29.86
CA SER A 3 12.44 0.80 29.93
C SER A 3 11.76 1.41 28.72
N VAL A 4 10.56 0.96 28.37
CA VAL A 4 9.75 1.56 27.29
C VAL A 4 9.61 3.08 27.46
N ARG A 5 9.51 3.54 28.71
CA ARG A 5 9.46 4.97 29.04
C ARG A 5 10.68 5.75 28.51
N GLU A 6 11.86 5.17 28.56
CA GLU A 6 13.09 5.81 28.07
C GLU A 6 13.08 5.98 26.55
N ILE A 7 12.55 4.99 25.82
CA ILE A 7 12.35 5.09 24.36
C ILE A 7 11.48 6.32 24.05
N TYR A 8 10.35 6.46 24.77
CA TYR A 8 9.45 7.60 24.57
C TYR A 8 10.07 8.93 24.96
N THR A 9 10.85 8.99 26.06
CA THR A 9 11.57 10.22 26.44
C THR A 9 12.59 10.64 25.37
N LEU A 10 13.42 9.72 24.89
CA LEU A 10 14.39 10.01 23.82
C LEU A 10 13.69 10.46 22.53
N ARG A 11 12.57 9.82 22.18
CA ARG A 11 11.73 10.18 21.04
C ARG A 11 11.16 11.59 21.18
N GLU A 12 10.61 11.95 22.34
CA GLU A 12 10.07 13.30 22.63
C GLU A 12 11.16 14.39 22.59
N GLU A 13 12.40 14.04 22.95
CA GLU A 13 13.57 14.90 22.84
C GLU A 13 14.11 15.01 21.40
N GLY A 14 13.55 14.26 20.43
CA GLY A 14 14.02 14.23 19.04
C GLY A 14 15.27 13.39 18.80
N LYS A 15 15.72 12.60 19.79
CA LYS A 15 16.90 11.72 19.72
C LYS A 15 16.53 10.37 19.12
N TYR A 16 16.00 10.37 17.89
CA TYR A 16 15.41 9.18 17.29
C TYR A 16 16.38 8.00 17.13
N GLN A 17 17.65 8.27 16.80
CA GLN A 17 18.67 7.22 16.69
C GLN A 17 18.96 6.54 18.04
N GLU A 18 19.06 7.32 19.12
CA GLU A 18 19.24 6.77 20.48
C GLU A 18 17.99 5.98 20.91
N ALA A 19 16.79 6.49 20.61
CA ALA A 19 15.54 5.80 20.89
C ALA A 19 15.45 4.46 20.14
N PHE A 20 15.84 4.44 18.85
CA PHE A 20 15.86 3.23 18.02
C PHE A 20 16.82 2.17 18.57
N LEU A 21 18.07 2.56 18.90
CA LEU A 21 19.05 1.64 19.48
C LEU A 21 18.59 1.11 20.84
N THR A 22 17.96 1.95 21.66
CA THR A 22 17.39 1.55 22.96
C THR A 22 16.27 0.53 22.79
N ALA A 23 15.33 0.79 21.87
CA ALA A 23 14.23 -0.12 21.56
C ALA A 23 14.75 -1.47 21.03
N ARG A 24 15.74 -1.43 20.12
CA ARG A 24 16.36 -2.64 19.57
C ARG A 24 17.03 -3.50 20.64
N GLY A 25 17.82 -2.89 21.54
CA GLY A 25 18.47 -3.62 22.63
C GLY A 25 17.45 -4.26 23.60
N LEU A 26 16.30 -3.62 23.80
CA LEU A 26 15.21 -4.21 24.59
C LEU A 26 14.54 -5.38 23.87
N LEU A 27 14.32 -5.29 22.56
CA LEU A 27 13.79 -6.40 21.76
C LEU A 27 14.74 -7.59 21.67
N GLU A 28 16.05 -7.39 21.70
CA GLU A 28 17.02 -8.49 21.79
C GLU A 28 16.83 -9.32 23.07
N LEU A 29 16.40 -8.68 24.16
CA LEU A 29 16.12 -9.34 25.44
C LEU A 29 14.69 -9.89 25.51
N SER A 30 13.73 -9.25 24.85
CA SER A 30 12.30 -9.63 24.84
C SER A 30 11.70 -9.48 23.44
N PRO A 31 11.97 -10.42 22.51
CA PRO A 31 11.66 -10.26 21.09
C PRO A 31 10.17 -10.12 20.74
N ASN A 32 9.30 -10.59 21.63
CA ASN A 32 7.85 -10.63 21.41
C ASN A 32 7.10 -9.62 22.29
N ASP A 33 7.79 -8.64 22.88
CA ASP A 33 7.16 -7.63 23.72
C ASP A 33 6.43 -6.58 22.84
N GLU A 34 5.10 -6.67 22.82
CA GLU A 34 4.23 -5.80 22.02
C GLU A 34 4.39 -4.31 22.35
N GLU A 35 4.70 -3.97 23.61
CA GLU A 35 4.87 -2.58 24.03
C GLU A 35 6.16 -2.00 23.45
N ILE A 36 7.24 -2.79 23.43
CA ILE A 36 8.51 -2.39 22.83
C ILE A 36 8.39 -2.33 21.30
N HIS A 37 7.68 -3.26 20.67
CA HIS A 37 7.36 -3.22 19.23
C HIS A 37 6.61 -1.93 18.86
N ALA A 38 5.57 -1.57 19.62
CA ALA A 38 4.83 -0.34 19.41
C ALA A 38 5.72 0.91 19.60
N ALA A 39 6.57 0.92 20.63
CA ALA A 39 7.52 2.01 20.86
C ALA A 39 8.53 2.16 19.70
N MET A 40 9.07 1.04 19.19
CA MET A 40 9.94 1.00 18.01
C MET A 40 9.24 1.58 16.78
N ALA A 41 8.00 1.15 16.50
CA ALA A 41 7.21 1.64 15.38
C ALA A 41 6.98 3.15 15.45
N TRP A 42 6.71 3.71 16.64
CA TRP A 42 6.56 5.15 16.83
C TRP A 42 7.85 5.94 16.59
N VAL A 43 9.01 5.39 16.97
CA VAL A 43 10.31 5.99 16.68
C VAL A 43 10.56 6.00 15.16
N LEU A 44 10.36 4.86 14.50
CA LEU A 44 10.54 4.72 13.06
C LEU A 44 9.61 5.65 12.27
N TYR A 45 8.35 5.80 12.71
CA TYR A 45 7.43 6.77 12.12
C TYR A 45 7.92 8.22 12.21
N ASP A 46 8.57 8.60 13.32
CA ASP A 46 9.14 9.95 13.43
C ASP A 46 10.35 10.13 12.52
N MET A 47 11.20 9.11 12.37
CA MET A 47 12.31 9.11 11.42
C MET A 47 11.81 9.20 9.97
N LEU A 48 10.74 8.49 9.61
CA LEU A 48 10.12 8.57 8.28
C LEU A 48 9.67 10.00 7.94
N LYS A 49 9.12 10.74 8.90
CA LYS A 49 8.73 12.14 8.68
C LYS A 49 9.95 13.03 8.41
N VAL A 50 11.06 12.80 9.11
CA VAL A 50 12.31 13.56 8.88
C VAL A 50 12.84 13.25 7.48
N ALA A 51 13.00 11.98 7.12
CA ALA A 51 13.47 11.56 5.80
C ALA A 51 12.59 12.14 4.66
N HIS A 52 11.26 12.10 4.82
CA HIS A 52 10.33 12.70 3.87
C HIS A 52 10.50 14.22 3.75
N GLN A 53 10.62 14.93 4.86
CA GLN A 53 10.80 16.40 4.87
C GLN A 53 12.12 16.82 4.22
N GLU A 54 13.18 16.05 4.45
CA GLU A 54 14.51 16.27 3.89
C GLU A 54 14.66 15.74 2.46
N LYS A 55 13.64 15.02 1.96
CA LYS A 55 13.60 14.38 0.63
C LYS A 55 14.71 13.32 0.45
N GLU A 56 15.07 12.65 1.54
CA GLU A 56 15.97 11.50 1.54
C GLU A 56 15.21 10.22 1.21
N HIS A 57 14.81 10.07 -0.06
CA HIS A 57 13.91 9.00 -0.51
C HIS A 57 14.45 7.58 -0.28
N GLU A 58 15.75 7.37 -0.47
CA GLU A 58 16.38 6.06 -0.24
C GLU A 58 16.34 5.70 1.26
N GLN A 59 16.66 6.66 2.12
CA GLN A 59 16.53 6.49 3.57
C GLN A 59 15.07 6.25 3.97
N PHE A 60 14.11 6.95 3.36
CA PHE A 60 12.70 6.70 3.61
C PHE A 60 12.33 5.25 3.28
N LEU A 61 12.77 4.71 2.13
CA LEU A 61 12.49 3.32 1.75
C LEU A 61 13.07 2.32 2.76
N GLU A 62 14.32 2.50 3.18
CA GLU A 62 14.98 1.64 4.17
C GLU A 62 14.25 1.67 5.52
N LEU A 63 13.89 2.87 5.98
CA LEU A 63 13.13 3.08 7.20
C LEU A 63 11.73 2.49 7.08
N TYR A 64 11.07 2.62 5.93
CA TYR A 64 9.71 2.14 5.72
C TYR A 64 9.67 0.62 5.70
N ALA A 65 10.65 -0.01 5.04
CA ALA A 65 10.81 -1.46 5.03
C ALA A 65 11.00 -2.02 6.45
N THR A 66 11.77 -1.33 7.29
CA THR A 66 11.93 -1.70 8.70
C THR A 66 10.64 -1.43 9.49
N PHE A 67 10.02 -0.27 9.29
CA PHE A 67 8.84 0.17 10.02
C PHE A 67 7.69 -0.83 9.92
N VAL A 68 7.38 -1.32 8.72
CA VAL A 68 6.27 -2.26 8.51
C VAL A 68 6.46 -3.61 9.20
N GLU A 69 7.68 -3.98 9.59
CA GLU A 69 7.94 -5.19 10.38
C GLU A 69 7.51 -5.05 11.84
N TYR A 70 7.43 -3.82 12.36
CA TYR A 70 7.15 -3.52 13.77
C TYR A 70 5.74 -2.99 14.01
N ILE A 71 4.91 -2.81 12.98
CA ILE A 71 3.53 -2.33 13.16
C ILE A 71 2.68 -3.47 13.73
N PRO A 72 2.13 -3.35 14.95
CA PRO A 72 1.20 -4.36 15.45
C PRO A 72 -0.07 -4.40 14.59
N GLU A 73 -0.57 -5.60 14.27
CA GLU A 73 -1.77 -5.75 13.43
C GLU A 73 -3.00 -5.04 14.03
N GLU A 74 -3.12 -5.02 15.36
CA GLU A 74 -4.24 -4.40 16.07
C GLU A 74 -4.07 -2.88 16.26
N ALA A 75 -2.95 -2.29 15.84
CA ALA A 75 -2.64 -0.88 16.08
C ALA A 75 -3.23 0.04 14.99
N ASP A 76 -4.54 0.26 15.03
CA ASP A 76 -5.30 1.07 14.06
C ASP A 76 -4.66 2.45 13.77
N ARG A 77 -4.03 3.08 14.77
CA ARG A 77 -3.37 4.39 14.60
C ARG A 77 -2.04 4.29 13.84
N LEU A 78 -1.23 3.26 14.10
CA LEU A 78 0.06 3.07 13.43
C LEU A 78 -0.15 2.61 11.99
N GLN A 79 -1.12 1.73 11.74
CA GLN A 79 -1.54 1.33 10.39
C GLN A 79 -1.99 2.54 9.56
N TYR A 80 -2.83 3.41 10.13
CA TYR A 80 -3.22 4.66 9.48
C TYR A 80 -2.01 5.57 9.17
N CYS A 81 -1.10 5.75 10.14
CA CYS A 81 0.13 6.52 9.96
C CYS A 81 1.01 5.94 8.86
N ALA A 82 1.12 4.61 8.76
CA ALA A 82 1.86 3.92 7.71
C ALA A 82 1.26 4.17 6.32
N CYS A 83 -0.05 4.09 6.21
CA CYS A 83 -0.76 4.41 4.97
C CYS A 83 -0.59 5.89 4.58
N LEU A 84 -0.63 6.82 5.55
CA LEU A 84 -0.43 8.24 5.29
C LEU A 84 0.99 8.54 4.80
N SER A 85 2.01 8.07 5.51
CA SER A 85 3.42 8.24 5.11
C SER A 85 3.70 7.61 3.75
N PHE A 86 3.17 6.41 3.49
CA PHE A 86 3.27 5.77 2.19
C PHE A 86 2.68 6.62 1.07
N TYR A 87 1.46 7.13 1.28
CA TYR A 87 0.78 7.97 0.30
C TYR A 87 1.57 9.24 0.00
N ASP A 88 2.02 9.96 1.04
CA ASP A 88 2.73 11.22 0.88
C ASP A 88 4.06 11.05 0.13
N GLU A 89 4.81 9.99 0.46
CA GLU A 89 6.06 9.67 -0.23
C GLU A 89 5.80 9.21 -1.67
N LEU A 90 4.88 8.28 -1.88
CA LEU A 90 4.55 7.78 -3.23
C LEU A 90 4.13 8.93 -4.15
N ARG A 91 3.29 9.85 -3.65
CA ARG A 91 2.87 11.04 -4.38
C ARG A 91 4.07 11.90 -4.76
N LEU A 92 4.96 12.16 -3.81
CA LEU A 92 6.15 12.98 -4.05
C LEU A 92 7.09 12.35 -5.08
N LEU A 93 7.32 11.04 -4.99
CA LEU A 93 8.15 10.30 -5.94
C LEU A 93 7.57 10.36 -7.35
N LEU A 94 6.26 10.16 -7.50
CA LEU A 94 5.58 10.21 -8.80
C LEU A 94 5.55 11.63 -9.38
N GLU A 95 5.34 12.66 -8.56
CA GLU A 95 5.42 14.08 -8.97
C GLU A 95 6.83 14.48 -9.45
N GLN A 96 7.87 13.82 -8.93
CA GLN A 96 9.25 14.01 -9.34
C GLN A 96 9.72 13.03 -10.42
N GLU A 97 8.81 12.23 -10.99
CA GLU A 97 9.11 11.21 -12.00
C GLU A 97 10.14 10.15 -11.55
N LYS A 98 10.27 9.93 -10.23
CA LYS A 98 11.16 8.92 -9.62
C LYS A 98 10.48 7.55 -9.60
N TYR A 99 10.14 7.04 -10.78
CA TYR A 99 9.32 5.84 -10.94
C TYR A 99 9.95 4.57 -10.37
N GLU A 100 11.28 4.44 -10.43
CA GLU A 100 11.98 3.27 -9.87
C GLU A 100 11.81 3.18 -8.35
N LEU A 101 12.02 4.28 -7.64
CA LEU A 101 11.81 4.34 -6.18
C LEU A 101 10.33 4.18 -5.82
N ALA A 102 9.43 4.77 -6.62
CA ALA A 102 7.98 4.59 -6.43
C ALA A 102 7.57 3.11 -6.56
N ASP A 103 8.12 2.41 -7.55
CA ASP A 103 7.83 0.99 -7.79
C ASP A 103 8.43 0.09 -6.69
N GLN A 104 9.60 0.43 -6.16
CA GLN A 104 10.17 -0.22 -4.98
C GLN A 104 9.29 -0.01 -3.74
N LEU A 105 8.78 1.21 -3.52
CA LEU A 105 7.84 1.50 -2.43
C LEU A 105 6.58 0.63 -2.52
N LEU A 106 6.05 0.38 -3.73
CA LEU A 106 4.86 -0.48 -3.92
C LEU A 106 5.03 -1.89 -3.36
N LEU A 107 6.24 -2.44 -3.39
CA LEU A 107 6.52 -3.77 -2.85
C LEU A 107 6.37 -3.82 -1.31
N LEU A 108 6.57 -2.68 -0.64
CA LEU A 108 6.45 -2.55 0.81
C LEU A 108 5.00 -2.35 1.28
N PHE A 109 4.02 -2.33 0.37
CA PHE A 109 2.61 -2.21 0.74
C PHE A 109 2.03 -3.50 1.33
N ALA A 110 2.57 -4.67 0.95
CA ALA A 110 2.00 -5.97 1.27
C ALA A 110 1.81 -6.26 2.77
N PRO A 111 2.73 -5.85 3.68
CA PRO A 111 2.57 -6.08 5.11
C PRO A 111 1.47 -5.25 5.78
N LEU A 112 0.93 -4.22 5.12
CA LEU A 112 -0.11 -3.38 5.70
C LEU A 112 -1.44 -4.13 5.80
N THR A 113 -1.87 -4.41 7.03
CA THR A 113 -3.16 -5.04 7.35
C THR A 113 -4.24 -3.97 7.47
N PHE A 114 -4.43 -3.18 6.42
CA PHE A 114 -5.40 -2.10 6.46
C PHE A 114 -6.83 -2.62 6.69
N HIS A 115 -7.52 -2.04 7.68
CA HIS A 115 -8.91 -2.34 8.01
C HIS A 115 -9.82 -1.15 7.65
N PRO A 116 -10.34 -1.07 6.40
CA PRO A 116 -11.15 0.07 5.93
C PRO A 116 -12.38 0.39 6.79
N GLN A 117 -12.85 -0.58 7.58
CA GLN A 117 -14.01 -0.43 8.45
C GLN A 117 -13.67 0.22 9.80
N LYS A 118 -12.40 0.22 10.22
CA LYS A 118 -11.93 0.75 11.50
C LYS A 118 -11.22 2.11 11.36
N GLU A 119 -10.55 2.32 10.23
CA GLU A 119 -9.69 3.49 10.01
C GLU A 119 -10.24 4.42 8.93
N LYS A 120 -10.03 5.74 9.07
CA LYS A 120 -10.43 6.75 8.08
C LYS A 120 -9.72 6.45 6.75
N PRO A 121 -10.38 5.88 5.73
CA PRO A 121 -9.66 5.14 4.70
C PRO A 121 -9.19 6.01 3.53
N LYS A 122 -9.14 7.33 3.72
CA LYS A 122 -8.87 8.27 2.64
C LYS A 122 -7.48 8.02 2.02
N PRO A 123 -6.37 7.93 2.77
CA PRO A 123 -5.05 7.66 2.16
C PRO A 123 -5.03 6.31 1.43
N PHE A 124 -5.66 5.28 1.99
CA PHE A 124 -5.70 3.94 1.40
C PHE A 124 -6.33 3.91 0.00
N TYR A 125 -7.44 4.62 -0.21
CA TYR A 125 -8.06 4.74 -1.53
C TYR A 125 -7.33 5.73 -2.44
N GLN A 126 -6.75 6.80 -1.88
CA GLN A 126 -5.92 7.74 -2.66
C GLN A 126 -4.68 7.06 -3.24
N ILE A 127 -4.07 6.11 -2.52
CA ILE A 127 -2.96 5.30 -3.04
C ILE A 127 -3.42 4.50 -4.27
N LEU A 128 -4.56 3.82 -4.19
CA LEU A 128 -5.10 3.09 -5.34
C LEU A 128 -5.32 4.02 -6.54
N GLU A 129 -5.91 5.19 -6.33
CA GLU A 129 -6.14 6.16 -7.41
C GLU A 129 -4.85 6.65 -8.05
N LEU A 130 -3.84 6.94 -7.22
CA LEU A 130 -2.52 7.39 -7.65
C LEU A 130 -1.79 6.29 -8.45
N VAL A 131 -1.76 5.07 -7.94
CA VAL A 131 -1.15 3.91 -8.63
C VAL A 131 -1.86 3.62 -9.94
N MET A 132 -3.19 3.71 -10.00
CA MET A 132 -3.94 3.58 -11.25
C MET A 132 -3.57 4.69 -12.25
N HIS A 133 -3.36 5.93 -11.79
CA HIS A 133 -3.00 7.03 -12.68
C HIS A 133 -1.62 6.81 -13.33
N PHE A 134 -0.65 6.33 -12.55
CA PHE A 134 0.73 6.12 -13.00
C PHE A 134 1.05 4.69 -13.44
N ASN A 135 0.04 3.80 -13.54
CA ASN A 135 0.21 2.36 -13.73
C ASN A 135 1.18 1.94 -14.86
N GLN A 136 1.26 2.71 -15.94
CA GLN A 136 2.14 2.40 -17.07
C GLN A 136 3.63 2.44 -16.71
N TYR A 137 4.00 3.28 -15.74
CA TYR A 137 5.37 3.48 -15.25
C TYR A 137 5.72 2.58 -14.06
N LEU A 138 4.78 1.75 -13.59
CA LEU A 138 4.90 0.95 -12.37
C LEU A 138 4.86 -0.54 -12.74
N PRO A 139 6.01 -1.18 -13.02
CA PRO A 139 6.09 -2.61 -13.31
C PRO A 139 5.40 -3.50 -12.27
N ASN A 140 5.45 -3.13 -10.99
CA ASN A 140 4.84 -3.88 -9.89
C ASN A 140 3.35 -3.55 -9.67
N PHE A 141 2.68 -2.89 -10.61
CA PHE A 141 1.24 -2.59 -10.54
C PHE A 141 0.39 -3.82 -10.17
N LEU A 142 0.57 -4.96 -10.84
CA LEU A 142 -0.23 -6.17 -10.56
C LEU A 142 0.08 -6.75 -9.16
N SER A 143 1.33 -6.71 -8.74
CA SER A 143 1.75 -7.11 -7.39
C SER A 143 1.09 -6.23 -6.33
N PHE A 144 1.09 -4.91 -6.54
CA PHE A 144 0.40 -3.96 -5.68
C PHE A 144 -1.11 -4.25 -5.62
N ILE A 145 -1.79 -4.43 -6.75
CA ILE A 145 -3.24 -4.70 -6.75
C ILE A 145 -3.58 -5.99 -6.01
N ARG A 146 -2.73 -7.02 -6.14
CA ARG A 146 -2.89 -8.28 -5.39
C ARG A 146 -2.79 -8.03 -3.88
N SER A 147 -1.82 -7.24 -3.44
CA SER A 147 -1.65 -6.86 -2.03
C SER A 147 -2.77 -5.96 -1.52
N TRP A 148 -3.20 -5.00 -2.33
CA TRP A 148 -4.27 -4.05 -2.00
C TRP A 148 -5.65 -4.71 -1.91
N ARG A 149 -5.88 -5.80 -2.65
CA ARG A 149 -7.10 -6.63 -2.70
C ARG A 149 -8.35 -5.87 -3.16
N LEU A 150 -8.84 -6.18 -4.36
CA LEU A 150 -10.05 -5.55 -4.94
C LEU A 150 -11.33 -5.76 -4.11
N THR A 151 -11.35 -6.72 -3.18
CA THR A 151 -12.42 -6.87 -2.19
C THR A 151 -12.57 -5.69 -1.24
N ASN A 152 -11.56 -4.81 -1.14
CA ASN A 152 -11.59 -3.60 -0.34
C ASN A 152 -12.35 -2.43 -1.00
N LEU A 153 -12.84 -2.59 -2.23
CA LEU A 153 -13.68 -1.59 -2.89
C LEU A 153 -15.02 -1.43 -2.15
N LEU A 154 -15.39 -0.18 -1.84
CA LEU A 154 -16.66 0.18 -1.22
C LEU A 154 -17.79 0.21 -2.26
N PRO A 155 -19.07 0.05 -1.85
CA PRO A 155 -20.22 0.15 -2.76
C PRO A 155 -20.23 1.42 -3.62
N GLN A 156 -19.84 2.57 -3.05
CA GLN A 156 -19.74 3.84 -3.78
C GLN A 156 -18.71 3.83 -4.92
N HIS A 157 -17.67 2.98 -4.85
CA HIS A 157 -16.64 2.87 -5.90
C HIS A 157 -17.14 2.15 -7.15
N TYR A 158 -18.32 1.52 -7.09
CA TYR A 158 -18.99 0.90 -8.24
C TYR A 158 -19.96 1.87 -8.95
N GLN A 159 -20.26 3.01 -8.33
CA GLN A 159 -21.16 4.00 -8.90
C GLN A 159 -20.43 4.86 -9.94
N THR A 160 -21.08 5.07 -11.09
CA THR A 160 -20.58 5.95 -12.15
C THR A 160 -21.02 7.38 -11.91
N ASN A 161 -20.08 8.32 -11.90
CA ASN A 161 -20.39 9.75 -11.84
C ASN A 161 -20.30 10.34 -13.26
N GLY A 162 -21.43 10.31 -13.98
CA GLY A 162 -21.50 10.79 -15.36
C GLY A 162 -20.93 9.79 -16.36
N GLN A 163 -20.11 10.26 -17.32
CA GLN A 163 -19.57 9.43 -18.40
C GLN A 163 -18.25 8.72 -18.06
N ASN A 164 -17.68 8.98 -16.89
CA ASN A 164 -16.41 8.38 -16.49
C ASN A 164 -16.63 6.99 -15.89
N MET A 165 -15.68 6.08 -16.14
CA MET A 165 -15.61 4.78 -15.45
C MET A 165 -15.64 4.99 -13.94
N SER A 166 -16.36 4.13 -13.23
CA SER A 166 -16.25 4.04 -11.77
C SER A 166 -14.82 3.62 -11.38
N ILE A 167 -14.42 3.87 -10.13
CA ILE A 167 -13.10 3.41 -9.61
C ILE A 167 -12.96 1.90 -9.79
N ALA A 168 -14.04 1.15 -9.49
CA ALA A 168 -14.08 -0.30 -9.65
C ALA A 168 -13.92 -0.73 -11.11
N GLU A 169 -14.65 -0.12 -12.04
CA GLU A 169 -14.52 -0.45 -13.46
C GLU A 169 -13.10 -0.15 -13.97
N ARG A 170 -12.55 1.01 -13.59
CA ARG A 170 -11.21 1.45 -14.02
C ARG A 170 -10.12 0.48 -13.54
N VAL A 171 -10.12 0.08 -12.27
CA VAL A 171 -9.09 -0.81 -11.74
C VAL A 171 -9.18 -2.21 -12.38
N HIS A 172 -10.40 -2.75 -12.53
CA HIS A 172 -10.57 -4.06 -13.17
C HIS A 172 -10.16 -4.05 -14.64
N TRP A 173 -10.46 -2.96 -15.36
CA TRP A 173 -10.01 -2.77 -16.73
C TRP A 173 -8.48 -2.71 -16.81
N LEU A 174 -7.82 -1.92 -15.95
CA LEU A 174 -6.36 -1.80 -15.93
C LEU A 174 -5.67 -3.14 -15.62
N VAL A 175 -6.15 -3.89 -14.63
CA VAL A 175 -5.61 -5.24 -14.33
C VAL A 175 -5.73 -6.14 -15.56
N GLY A 176 -6.88 -6.14 -16.23
CA GLY A 176 -7.08 -6.92 -17.45
C GLY A 176 -6.12 -6.52 -18.58
N GLN A 177 -5.87 -5.22 -18.75
CA GLN A 177 -4.90 -4.73 -19.73
C GLN A 177 -3.48 -5.18 -19.41
N HIS A 178 -3.04 -5.06 -18.16
CA HIS A 178 -1.71 -5.53 -17.75
C HIS A 178 -1.54 -7.04 -17.92
N LEU A 179 -2.58 -7.84 -17.63
CA LEU A 179 -2.55 -9.27 -17.91
C LEU A 179 -2.45 -9.56 -19.41
N TYR A 180 -3.27 -8.87 -20.21
CA TYR A 180 -3.27 -9.02 -21.66
C TYR A 180 -1.97 -8.56 -22.32
N GLU A 181 -1.30 -7.52 -21.82
CA GLU A 181 -0.11 -6.96 -22.46
C GLU A 181 1.19 -7.58 -21.95
N ARG A 182 1.27 -7.86 -20.64
CA ARG A 182 2.54 -8.19 -19.97
C ARG A 182 2.61 -9.63 -19.46
N ASN A 183 1.49 -10.34 -19.32
CA ASN A 183 1.44 -11.69 -18.72
C ASN A 183 0.69 -12.73 -19.57
N ARG A 184 0.75 -12.61 -20.91
CA ARG A 184 0.04 -13.52 -21.84
C ARG A 184 0.36 -15.00 -21.65
N SER A 185 1.54 -15.33 -21.15
CA SER A 185 1.99 -16.71 -20.95
C SER A 185 1.43 -17.37 -19.69
N ASN A 186 0.85 -16.60 -18.76
CA ASN A 186 0.31 -17.13 -17.51
C ASN A 186 -1.19 -17.44 -17.65
N HIS A 187 -1.49 -18.50 -18.40
CA HIS A 187 -2.87 -18.89 -18.72
C HIS A 187 -3.72 -19.18 -17.47
N ASP A 188 -3.16 -19.80 -16.44
CA ASP A 188 -3.89 -20.12 -15.21
C ASP A 188 -4.35 -18.84 -14.49
N LEU A 189 -3.48 -17.84 -14.40
CA LEU A 189 -3.81 -16.53 -13.82
C LEU A 189 -4.87 -15.81 -14.63
N ILE A 190 -4.75 -15.81 -15.96
CA ILE A 190 -5.72 -15.18 -16.87
C ILE A 190 -7.09 -15.86 -16.73
N GLN A 191 -7.16 -17.19 -16.75
CA GLN A 191 -8.42 -17.93 -16.58
C GLN A 191 -9.06 -17.68 -15.22
N ALA A 192 -8.26 -17.63 -14.15
CA ALA A 192 -8.77 -17.28 -12.83
C ALA A 192 -9.34 -15.86 -12.80
N TYR A 193 -8.67 -14.90 -13.44
CA TYR A 193 -9.14 -13.52 -13.50
C TYR A 193 -10.40 -13.36 -14.36
N VAL A 194 -10.50 -14.06 -15.50
CA VAL A 194 -11.71 -14.07 -16.33
C VAL A 194 -12.93 -14.53 -15.53
N LYS A 195 -12.80 -15.59 -14.73
CA LYS A 195 -13.88 -16.05 -13.83
C LYS A 195 -14.29 -14.97 -12.81
N GLN A 196 -13.33 -14.18 -12.31
CA GLN A 196 -13.65 -13.04 -11.44
C GLN A 196 -14.40 -11.94 -12.18
N LEU A 197 -14.04 -11.67 -13.45
CA LEU A 197 -14.74 -10.71 -14.28
C LEU A 197 -16.18 -11.16 -14.61
N ASP A 198 -16.41 -12.46 -14.80
CA ASP A 198 -17.76 -13.00 -15.02
C ASP A 198 -18.67 -12.71 -13.80
N LEU A 199 -18.20 -13.06 -12.60
CA LEU A 199 -18.93 -12.79 -11.36
C LEU A 199 -19.15 -11.29 -11.11
N LEU A 200 -18.21 -10.45 -11.53
CA LEU A 200 -18.34 -9.00 -11.45
C LEU A 200 -19.41 -8.48 -12.41
N LEU A 201 -19.42 -8.95 -13.66
CA LEU A 201 -20.37 -8.52 -14.69
C LEU A 201 -21.80 -8.98 -14.39
N ASP A 202 -21.99 -10.10 -13.70
CA ASP A 202 -23.31 -10.51 -13.18
C ASP A 202 -23.90 -9.47 -12.20
N ARG A 203 -23.03 -8.81 -11.42
CA ARG A 203 -23.42 -7.79 -10.42
C ARG A 203 -23.41 -6.37 -11.00
N CYS A 204 -22.57 -6.13 -11.98
CA CYS A 204 -22.33 -4.82 -12.59
C CYS A 204 -22.37 -4.93 -14.13
N PRO A 205 -23.53 -5.28 -14.72
CA PRO A 205 -23.66 -5.49 -16.16
C PRO A 205 -23.40 -4.22 -16.99
N GLN A 206 -23.45 -3.05 -16.36
CA GLN A 206 -23.15 -1.76 -16.96
C GLN A 206 -21.65 -1.50 -17.21
N PHE A 207 -20.74 -2.37 -16.75
CA PHE A 207 -19.29 -2.18 -16.92
C PHE A 207 -18.82 -2.58 -18.34
N HIS A 208 -19.01 -1.67 -19.29
CA HIS A 208 -18.71 -1.86 -20.70
C HIS A 208 -17.22 -2.11 -20.97
N HIS A 209 -16.32 -1.45 -20.25
CA HIS A 209 -14.88 -1.60 -20.46
C HIS A 209 -14.36 -2.94 -19.94
N VAL A 210 -14.93 -3.40 -18.81
CA VAL A 210 -14.63 -4.72 -18.24
C VAL A 210 -15.09 -5.82 -19.20
N LYS A 211 -16.29 -5.70 -19.79
CA LYS A 211 -16.76 -6.67 -20.78
C LYS A 211 -15.80 -6.80 -21.98
N LYS A 212 -15.33 -5.68 -22.52
CA LYS A 212 -14.39 -5.66 -23.66
C LYS A 212 -13.04 -6.30 -23.32
N ILE A 213 -12.47 -6.03 -22.15
CA ILE A 213 -11.17 -6.63 -21.79
C ILE A 213 -11.33 -8.12 -21.46
N ARG A 214 -12.46 -8.52 -20.88
CA ARG A 214 -12.81 -9.92 -20.62
C ARG A 214 -12.88 -10.74 -21.92
N GLU A 215 -13.49 -10.20 -22.97
CA GLU A 215 -13.50 -10.83 -24.31
C GLU A 215 -12.08 -11.02 -24.85
N LYS A 216 -11.22 -9.99 -24.80
CA LYS A 216 -9.82 -10.10 -25.23
C LYS A 216 -9.00 -11.14 -24.46
N LEU A 217 -9.27 -11.29 -23.17
CA LEU A 217 -8.57 -12.25 -22.32
C LEU A 217 -9.01 -13.70 -22.58
N LEU A 218 -10.22 -13.94 -23.09
CA LEU A 218 -10.67 -15.27 -23.50
C LEU A 218 -10.00 -15.78 -24.77
N ASP A 219 -9.48 -14.86 -25.59
CA ASP A 219 -8.78 -15.18 -26.83
C ASP A 219 -7.30 -15.56 -26.61
N LEU A 220 -6.82 -15.54 -25.35
CA LEU A 220 -5.45 -15.90 -24.93
C LEU A 220 -5.40 -17.31 -24.33
#